data_AF-A0A2R6HS91-F1
#
_entry.id   AF-A0A2R6HS91-F1
#
_cell.length_a   1.000
_cell.length_b   1.000
_cell.length_c   1.000
_cell.angle_alpha   90.00
_cell.angle_beta   90.00
_cell.angle_gamma   90.00
#
_symmetry.space_group_name_H-M   'P 1'
#
loop_
_entity.id
_entity.type
_entity.pdbx_description
1 polymer ?
#
loop_
_entity_poly.entity_id
_entity_poly.type
_entity_poly.pdbx_seq_one_letter_code
_entity_poly.pdbx_strand_id
1 'polypeptide(L)'
;MTIEPSVAVGGTETEYRCRCGQTTLESELDEWDVQHDRDRVVRVCHDCGESVPEWGCLTPIDAVARVAYGQLAASLAEQGVDVVERRSTDR
;
A
#
# COMPACT_ATOMS: atom_id res chain seq x y z
N MET A 1 -18.09 -24.15 -23.09
CA MET A 1 -17.11 -24.13 -21.98
C MET A 1 -15.90 -23.39 -22.49
N THR A 2 -15.82 -22.10 -22.20
CA THR A 2 -14.70 -21.25 -22.64
C THR A 2 -13.64 -21.34 -21.56
N ILE A 3 -12.50 -21.94 -21.87
CA ILE A 3 -11.34 -21.97 -20.97
C ILE A 3 -10.66 -20.62 -21.15
N GLU A 4 -10.78 -19.76 -20.14
CA GLU A 4 -10.08 -18.48 -20.09
C GLU A 4 -8.56 -18.72 -19.99
N PRO A 5 -7.74 -17.91 -20.67
CA PRO A 5 -6.28 -18.09 -20.63
C PRO A 5 -5.75 -17.71 -19.24
N SER A 6 -5.41 -18.71 -18.42
CA SER A 6 -4.72 -18.51 -17.14
C SER A 6 -3.25 -18.18 -17.40
N VAL A 7 -2.84 -16.93 -17.14
CA VAL A 7 -1.43 -16.56 -17.10
C VAL A 7 -0.87 -16.97 -15.74
N ALA A 8 -0.12 -18.07 -15.68
CA ALA A 8 0.74 -18.36 -14.54
C ALA A 8 2.00 -17.48 -14.67
N VAL A 9 1.91 -16.23 -14.22
CA VAL A 9 3.12 -15.41 -14.03
C VAL A 9 3.86 -16.03 -12.84
N GLY A 10 4.99 -16.67 -13.11
CA GLY A 10 5.93 -17.08 -12.06
C GLY A 10 6.46 -15.85 -11.35
N GLY A 11 5.72 -15.34 -10.38
CA GLY A 11 6.06 -14.15 -9.62
C GLY A 11 7.20 -14.44 -8.67
N THR A 12 8.35 -13.82 -8.87
CA THR A 12 9.30 -13.61 -7.78
C THR A 12 8.71 -12.52 -6.90
N GLU A 13 7.79 -12.91 -6.02
CA GLU A 13 7.22 -12.00 -5.04
C GLU A 13 8.34 -11.50 -4.11
N THR A 14 8.36 -10.19 -3.85
CA THR A 14 9.36 -9.59 -3.00
C THR A 14 9.04 -9.93 -1.54
N GLU A 15 9.97 -10.57 -0.83
CA GLU A 15 9.90 -10.74 0.62
C GLU A 15 10.59 -9.58 1.33
N TYR A 16 9.90 -9.00 2.30
CA TYR A 16 10.41 -7.96 3.18
C TYR A 16 10.64 -8.52 4.57
N ARG A 17 11.68 -8.03 5.27
CA ARG A 17 11.99 -8.44 6.65
C ARG A 17 11.95 -7.25 7.61
N CYS A 18 11.25 -7.42 8.72
CA CYS A 18 11.13 -6.43 9.78
C CYS A 18 12.20 -6.69 10.84
N ARG A 19 12.54 -5.66 11.62
CA ARG A 19 13.48 -5.78 12.75
C ARG A 19 12.91 -6.62 13.90
N CYS A 20 11.58 -6.77 13.99
CA CYS A 20 10.96 -7.70 14.94
C CYS A 20 11.22 -9.18 14.60
N GLY A 21 11.76 -9.47 13.41
CA GLY A 21 12.09 -10.81 12.94
C GLY A 21 11.10 -11.42 11.96
N GLN A 22 9.92 -10.81 11.79
CA GLN A 22 8.95 -11.28 10.81
C GLN A 22 9.37 -10.98 9.37
N THR A 23 8.95 -11.88 8.49
CA THR A 23 9.00 -11.70 7.04
C THR A 23 7.59 -11.55 6.50
N THR A 24 7.42 -10.71 5.47
CA THR A 24 6.11 -10.42 4.87
C THR A 24 6.28 -10.27 3.38
N LEU A 25 5.39 -10.87 2.62
CA LEU A 25 5.42 -10.78 1.16
C LEU A 25 4.82 -9.45 0.70
N GLU A 26 5.25 -8.95 -0.46
CA GLU A 26 4.75 -7.68 -1.02
C GLU A 26 3.21 -7.66 -1.11
N SER A 27 2.61 -8.79 -1.49
CA SER A 27 1.16 -8.96 -1.62
C SER A 27 0.42 -8.93 -0.27
N GLU A 28 1.12 -9.19 0.84
CA GLU A 28 0.59 -9.13 2.20
C GLU A 28 0.82 -7.77 2.86
N LEU A 29 1.50 -6.85 2.18
CA LEU A 29 1.58 -5.47 2.64
C LEU A 29 0.29 -4.75 2.23
N ASP A 30 -0.68 -4.71 3.13
CA ASP A 30 -1.92 -3.94 2.96
C ASP A 30 -1.99 -2.68 3.84
N GLU A 31 -1.24 -2.63 4.95
CA GLU A 31 -1.32 -1.53 5.90
C GLU A 31 -0.36 -0.37 5.59
N TRP A 32 -0.83 0.85 5.89
CA TRP A 32 -0.10 2.09 5.73
C TRP A 32 -0.27 3.00 6.95
N ASP A 33 0.82 3.60 7.39
CA ASP A 33 0.87 4.62 8.44
C ASP A 33 1.09 6.01 7.81
N VAL A 34 0.17 6.93 8.10
CA VAL A 34 0.17 8.30 7.58
C VAL A 34 0.82 9.23 8.60
N GLN A 35 2.04 9.68 8.31
CA GLN A 35 2.83 10.50 9.22
C GLN A 35 2.75 11.98 8.81
N HIS A 36 1.71 12.69 9.26
CA HIS A 36 1.49 14.11 8.94
C HIS A 36 2.67 15.02 9.30
N ASP A 37 3.30 14.80 10.46
CA ASP A 37 4.46 15.58 10.91
C ASP A 37 5.64 15.54 9.94
N ARG A 38 5.76 14.44 9.16
CA ARG A 38 6.85 14.19 8.21
C ARG A 38 6.40 14.21 6.76
N ASP A 39 5.14 14.58 6.50
CA ASP A 39 4.50 14.61 5.18
C ASP A 39 4.77 13.35 4.33
N ARG A 40 4.53 12.17 4.93
CA ARG A 40 4.79 10.89 4.27
C ARG A 40 3.81 9.80 4.67
N VAL A 41 3.70 8.80 3.80
CA VAL A 41 2.95 7.55 4.05
C VAL A 41 3.93 6.39 3.96
N VAL A 42 3.92 5.51 4.96
CA VAL A 42 4.90 4.43 5.09
C VAL A 42 4.23 3.10 5.33
N ARG A 43 4.81 2.01 4.84
CA ARG A 43 4.35 0.66 5.13
C ARG A 43 4.52 0.33 6.61
N VAL A 44 3.63 -0.53 7.13
CA VAL A 44 3.63 -0.99 8.52
C VAL A 44 3.88 -2.48 8.58
N CYS A 45 4.61 -2.93 9.59
CA CYS A 45 4.70 -4.34 9.91
C CYS A 45 3.45 -4.80 10.68
N HIS A 46 2.69 -5.73 10.13
CA HIS A 46 1.45 -6.24 10.73
C HIS A 46 1.65 -6.94 12.10
N ASP A 47 2.87 -7.39 12.40
CA ASP A 47 3.18 -8.11 13.64
C ASP A 47 3.53 -7.18 14.79
N CYS A 48 4.41 -6.19 14.57
CA CYS A 48 4.85 -5.28 15.62
C CYS A 48 4.22 -3.87 15.53
N GLY A 49 3.49 -3.56 14.47
CA GLY A 49 2.91 -2.24 14.21
C GLY A 49 3.92 -1.14 13.91
N GLU A 50 5.21 -1.47 13.76
CA GLU A 50 6.25 -0.49 13.48
C GLU A 50 6.19 -0.05 12.01
N SER A 51 6.28 1.27 11.79
CA SER A 51 6.43 1.82 10.46
C SER A 51 7.81 1.44 9.89
N VAL A 52 7.84 0.83 8.71
CA VAL A 52 9.06 0.37 8.03
C VAL A 52 9.21 1.09 6.68
N PRO A 53 9.82 2.29 6.65
CA PRO A 53 9.97 3.07 5.42
C PRO A 53 10.69 2.33 4.28
N GLU A 54 11.59 1.40 4.62
CA GLU A 54 12.35 0.57 3.68
C GLU A 54 11.46 -0.36 2.85
N TRP A 55 10.25 -0.67 3.33
CA TRP A 55 9.25 -1.48 2.61
C TRP A 55 8.40 -0.64 1.65
N GLY A 56 8.43 0.68 1.81
CA GLY A 56 7.66 1.62 1.00
C GLY A 56 7.43 2.92 1.76
N CYS A 57 7.92 4.02 1.19
CA CYS A 57 7.76 5.36 1.72
C CYS A 57 7.36 6.30 0.59
N LEU A 58 6.17 6.87 0.66
CA LEU A 58 5.59 7.74 -0.36
C LEU A 58 5.45 9.17 0.19
N THR A 59 5.82 10.14 -0.63
CA THR A 59 5.83 11.57 -0.29
C THR A 59 5.52 12.42 -1.53
N PRO A 60 4.90 13.60 -1.39
CA PRO A 60 4.18 14.13 -0.22
C PRO A 60 2.77 13.51 -0.10
N ILE A 61 2.13 13.58 1.08
CA ILE A 61 0.80 12.97 1.32
C ILE A 61 -0.22 13.45 0.29
N ASP A 62 -0.22 14.75 -0.02
CA ASP A 62 -1.07 15.38 -1.02
C ASP A 62 -0.95 14.77 -2.43
N ALA A 63 0.26 14.39 -2.83
CA ALA A 63 0.47 13.74 -4.13
C ALA A 63 -0.01 12.28 -4.09
N VAL A 64 0.24 11.60 -2.97
CA VAL A 64 -0.22 10.21 -2.76
C VAL A 64 -1.75 10.15 -2.81
N ALA A 65 -2.45 11.07 -2.14
CA ALA A 65 -3.91 11.14 -2.13
C ALA A 65 -4.56 11.30 -3.51
N ARG A 66 -3.83 11.80 -4.52
CA ARG A 66 -4.33 11.95 -5.91
C ARG A 66 -4.20 10.69 -6.75
N VAL A 67 -3.37 9.74 -6.31
CA VAL A 67 -3.05 8.50 -7.04
C VAL A 67 -3.38 7.25 -6.24
N ALA A 68 -3.69 7.39 -4.95
CA ALA A 68 -4.02 6.29 -4.06
C ALA A 68 -5.25 5.52 -4.55
N TYR A 69 -5.18 4.20 -4.38
CA TYR A 69 -6.25 3.25 -4.69
C TYR A 69 -6.22 2.11 -3.68
N GLY A 70 -7.33 1.36 -3.60
CA GLY A 70 -7.43 0.20 -2.71
C GLY A 70 -7.13 0.55 -1.25
N GLN A 71 -6.31 -0.28 -0.59
CA GLN A 71 -5.98 -0.13 0.83
C GLN A 71 -5.26 1.17 1.17
N LEU A 72 -4.39 1.67 0.28
CA LEU A 72 -3.73 2.96 0.48
C LEU A 72 -4.74 4.13 0.54
N ALA A 73 -5.79 4.08 -0.29
CA ALA A 73 -6.85 5.09 -0.24
C ALA A 73 -7.68 4.96 1.05
N ALA A 74 -7.96 3.74 1.50
CA ALA A 74 -8.67 3.49 2.75
C ALA A 74 -7.89 4.07 3.95
N SER A 75 -6.61 3.74 4.09
CA SER A 75 -5.77 4.25 5.19
C SER A 75 -5.66 5.78 5.19
N LEU A 76 -5.57 6.41 4.02
CA LEU A 76 -5.60 7.87 3.91
C LEU A 76 -6.92 8.47 4.39
N ALA A 77 -8.05 7.89 3.99
CA ALA A 77 -9.37 8.35 4.38
C ALA A 77 -9.62 8.19 5.90
N GLU A 78 -9.17 7.08 6.49
CA GLU A 78 -9.26 6.84 7.94
C GLU A 78 -8.50 7.87 8.77
N GLN A 79 -7.42 8.43 8.21
CA GLN A 79 -6.60 9.48 8.82
C GLN A 79 -7.07 10.91 8.44
N GLY A 80 -8.23 11.02 7.76
CA GLY A 80 -8.82 12.31 7.41
C GLY A 80 -8.17 13.02 6.22
N VAL A 81 -7.41 12.30 5.38
CA VAL A 81 -6.87 12.81 4.13
C VAL A 81 -7.91 12.61 3.02
N ASP A 82 -8.30 13.70 2.36
CA ASP A 82 -9.24 13.64 1.24
C ASP A 82 -8.58 13.00 0.01
N VAL A 83 -9.05 11.80 -0.35
CA VAL A 83 -8.56 11.04 -1.49
C VAL A 83 -9.37 11.45 -2.71
N VAL A 84 -8.70 11.88 -3.79
CA VAL A 84 -9.42 12.32 -4.99
C VAL A 84 -10.07 11.12 -5.65
N GLU A 85 -11.39 10.95 -5.46
CA GLU A 85 -12.16 9.91 -6.13
C GLU A 85 -12.05 10.11 -7.65
N ARG A 86 -11.24 9.27 -8.30
CA ARG A 86 -11.25 9.18 -9.75
C ARG A 86 -12.54 8.49 -10.13
N ARG A 87 -13.55 9.29 -10.52
CA ARG A 87 -14.73 8.77 -11.23
C ARG A 87 -14.22 7.93 -12.39
N SER A 88 -14.40 6.61 -12.29
CA SER A 88 -14.22 5.67 -13.39
C SER A 88 -14.91 6.28 -14.62
N THR A 89 -14.11 6.78 -15.55
CA THR A 89 -14.65 7.20 -16.84
C THR A 89 -14.84 5.91 -17.62
N ASP A 90 -15.93 5.22 -17.30
CA ASP A 90 -16.46 4.09 -18.07
C ASP A 90 -16.78 4.64 -19.47
N ARG A 91 -16.01 4.19 -20.47
CA ARG A 91 -16.23 4.50 -21.88
C ARG A 91 -16.16 3.22 -22.70
#